data_AF-A0A7Y5BYX1-F1
#
_entry.id   AF-A0A7Y5BYX1-F1
#
_cell.length_a   1.000
_cell.length_b   1.000
_cell.length_c   1.000
_cell.angle_alpha   90.00
_cell.angle_beta   90.00
_cell.angle_gamma   90.00
#
_symmetry.space_group_name_H-M   'P 1'
#
loop_
_entity.id
_entity.type
_entity.pdbx_description
1 polymer ?
#
loop_
_entity_poly.entity_id
_entity_poly.type
_entity_poly.pdbx_seq_one_letter_code
_entity_poly.pdbx_strand_id
1 'polypeptide(L)'
;ADILSTLVRSFLDPNIPGIGASGAIFGIMGAYLVLFPEGRIRTLFVIWVVPLWPKVRAIWVVLFFIGVQFLPAFLMMTGEAESRTNYFAHIGGFLGALFIHLFLRPEAFARYMSDVGV
;
A
#
# COMPACT_ATOMS: atom_id res chain seq x y z
N ALA A 1 11.01 2.34 -1.40
CA ALA A 1 10.47 1.93 -2.70
C ALA A 1 10.51 3.07 -3.72
N ASP A 2 9.95 4.23 -3.41
CA ASP A 2 9.87 5.37 -4.36
C ASP A 2 11.23 5.88 -4.83
N ILE A 3 12.18 6.14 -3.91
CA ILE A 3 13.53 6.62 -4.28
C ILE A 3 14.20 5.64 -5.24
N LEU A 4 14.24 4.35 -4.88
CA LEU A 4 14.85 3.31 -5.70
C LEU A 4 14.20 3.22 -7.09
N SER A 5 12.87 3.16 -7.15
CA SER A 5 12.13 3.08 -8.41
C SER A 5 12.29 4.33 -9.27
N THR A 6 12.37 5.51 -8.65
CA THR A 6 12.62 6.77 -9.33
C THR A 6 14.01 6.80 -9.93
N LEU A 7 15.03 6.37 -9.17
CA LEU A 7 16.40 6.29 -9.67
C LEU A 7 16.44 5.40 -10.91
N VAL A 8 15.91 4.16 -10.82
CA VAL A 8 15.83 3.24 -11.96
C VAL A 8 15.12 3.89 -13.15
N ARG A 9 13.97 4.53 -12.93
CA ARG A 9 13.22 5.15 -14.01
C ARG A 9 13.95 6.35 -14.63
N SER A 10 14.62 7.18 -13.83
CA SER A 10 15.41 8.32 -14.31
C SER A 10 16.64 7.90 -15.11
N PHE A 11 17.20 6.72 -14.84
CA PHE A 11 18.26 6.13 -15.66
C PHE A 11 17.75 5.63 -17.01
N LEU A 12 16.50 5.15 -17.07
CA LEU A 12 15.90 4.63 -18.29
C LEU A 12 15.25 5.74 -19.15
N ASP A 13 14.66 6.74 -18.51
CA ASP A 13 14.10 7.94 -19.13
C ASP A 13 14.23 9.14 -18.17
N PRO A 14 15.16 10.07 -18.42
CA PRO A 14 15.42 11.20 -17.55
C PRO A 14 14.30 12.25 -17.53
N ASN A 15 13.33 12.18 -18.45
CA ASN A 15 12.27 13.20 -18.58
C ASN A 15 11.05 12.93 -17.68
N ILE A 16 11.02 11.82 -16.94
CA ILE A 16 9.91 11.47 -16.06
C ILE A 16 10.35 11.58 -14.59
N PRO A 17 10.33 12.80 -13.99
CA PRO A 17 10.63 12.94 -12.58
C PRO A 17 9.55 12.29 -11.73
N GLY A 18 9.92 11.23 -11.00
CA GLY A 18 9.10 10.65 -9.94
C GLY A 18 9.59 11.16 -8.58
N ILE A 19 8.76 11.84 -7.79
CA ILE A 19 9.01 12.01 -6.36
C ILE A 19 7.79 11.43 -5.67
N GLY A 20 7.95 10.33 -4.95
CA GLY A 20 6.86 9.63 -4.29
C GLY A 20 7.14 9.45 -2.80
N ALA A 21 6.21 9.86 -1.95
CA ALA A 21 6.07 9.33 -0.59
C ALA A 21 5.05 8.17 -0.56
N SER A 22 4.34 7.94 -1.66
CA SER A 22 3.20 7.03 -1.75
C SER A 22 3.60 5.57 -1.62
N GLY A 23 4.73 5.13 -2.17
CA GLY A 23 5.25 3.77 -1.92
C GLY A 23 5.49 3.49 -0.44
N ALA A 24 5.94 4.48 0.34
CA ALA A 24 6.02 4.33 1.81
C ALA A 24 4.63 4.16 2.45
N ILE A 25 3.61 4.89 1.98
CA ILE A 25 2.22 4.70 2.42
C ILE A 25 1.75 3.27 2.15
N PHE A 26 2.01 2.73 0.95
CA PHE A 26 1.69 1.33 0.64
C PHE A 26 2.41 0.33 1.55
N GLY A 27 3.65 0.61 1.94
CA GLY A 27 4.36 -0.18 2.95
C GLY A 27 3.71 -0.13 4.33
N ILE A 28 3.27 1.04 4.77
CA ILE A 28 2.51 1.19 6.04
C ILE A 28 1.18 0.44 5.97
N MET A 29 0.47 0.50 4.83
CA MET A 29 -0.79 -0.23 4.63
C MET A 29 -0.60 -1.75 4.70
N GLY A 30 0.46 -2.28 4.05
CA GLY A 30 0.81 -3.68 4.16
C GLY A 30 1.17 -4.09 5.58
N ALA A 31 1.98 -3.27 6.28
CA ALA A 31 2.37 -3.55 7.66
C ALA A 31 1.17 -3.52 8.60
N TYR A 32 0.26 -2.56 8.41
CA TYR A 32 -1.00 -2.50 9.16
C TYR A 32 -1.83 -3.76 8.95
N LEU A 33 -1.93 -4.28 7.73
CA LEU A 33 -2.69 -5.50 7.45
C LEU A 33 -2.09 -6.73 8.13
N VAL A 34 -0.75 -6.84 8.17
CA VAL A 34 -0.03 -7.91 8.88
C VAL A 34 -0.29 -7.83 10.39
N LEU A 35 -0.21 -6.64 10.96
CA LEU A 35 -0.35 -6.43 12.41
C LEU A 35 -1.80 -6.45 12.90
N PHE A 36 -2.73 -5.99 12.07
CA PHE A 36 -4.13 -5.75 12.42
C PHE A 36 -5.07 -6.31 11.35
N PRO A 37 -5.07 -7.63 11.07
CA PRO A 37 -5.89 -8.23 10.02
C PRO A 37 -7.40 -8.00 10.22
N GLU A 38 -7.83 -7.92 11.48
CA GLU A 38 -9.22 -7.63 11.87
C GLU A 38 -9.48 -6.14 12.16
N GLY A 39 -8.44 -5.30 12.05
CA GLY A 39 -8.51 -3.88 12.26
C GLY A 39 -9.59 -3.23 11.40
N ARG A 40 -10.20 -2.16 11.90
CA ARG A 40 -11.18 -1.38 11.14
C ARG A 40 -10.68 0.03 10.93
N ILE A 41 -10.66 0.48 9.68
CA ILE A 41 -10.25 1.81 9.25
C ILE A 41 -11.52 2.66 9.11
N ARG A 42 -11.53 3.86 9.72
CA ARG A 42 -12.56 4.85 9.42
C ARG A 42 -12.26 5.43 8.04
N THR A 43 -13.08 5.10 7.07
CA THR A 43 -12.92 5.55 5.69
C THR A 43 -13.91 6.66 5.40
N LEU A 44 -13.47 7.73 4.73
CA LEU A 44 -14.39 8.74 4.21
C LEU A 44 -15.12 8.17 2.99
N PHE A 45 -16.45 8.17 3.02
CA PHE A 45 -17.32 7.79 1.92
C PHE A 45 -18.31 8.93 1.68
N VAL A 46 -18.27 9.56 0.50
CA VAL A 46 -19.16 10.69 0.20
C VAL A 46 -20.28 10.18 -0.71
N ILE A 47 -21.51 10.22 -0.20
CA ILE A 47 -22.72 9.87 -0.97
C ILE A 47 -23.45 11.17 -1.27
N TRP A 48 -23.47 11.57 -2.55
CA TRP A 48 -23.93 12.89 -2.98
C TRP A 48 -23.18 14.03 -2.28
N VAL A 49 -23.81 14.65 -1.28
CA VAL A 49 -23.23 15.76 -0.49
C VAL A 49 -23.07 15.40 0.99
N VAL A 50 -23.38 14.16 1.38
CA VAL A 50 -23.31 13.70 2.77
C VAL A 50 -22.02 12.90 2.98
N PRO A 51 -21.07 13.41 3.78
CA PRO A 51 -19.89 12.64 4.15
C PRO A 51 -20.24 11.61 5.23
N LEU A 52 -19.81 10.37 5.02
CA LEU A 52 -19.95 9.26 5.94
C LEU A 52 -18.56 8.75 6.33
N TRP A 53 -18.44 8.23 7.55
CA TRP A 53 -17.19 7.65 8.06
C TRP A 53 -17.40 6.20 8.54
N PRO A 54 -17.82 5.27 7.67
CA PRO A 54 -17.95 3.87 8.05
C PRO A 54 -16.61 3.28 8.50
N LYS A 55 -16.69 2.33 9.42
CA LYS A 55 -15.55 1.50 9.84
C LYS A 55 -15.48 0.27 8.94
N VAL A 56 -14.57 0.28 7.97
CA VAL A 56 -14.36 -0.82 7.02
C VAL A 56 -13.22 -1.70 7.51
N ARG A 57 -13.33 -3.02 7.37
CA ARG A 57 -12.24 -3.95 7.72
C ARG A 57 -11.01 -3.61 6.87
N ALA A 58 -9.85 -3.58 7.51
CA ALA A 58 -8.60 -3.16 6.90
C ALA A 58 -8.25 -3.98 5.66
N ILE A 59 -8.53 -5.29 5.68
CA ILE A 59 -8.33 -6.17 4.52
C ILE A 59 -9.00 -5.64 3.26
N TRP A 60 -10.25 -5.16 3.33
CA TRP A 60 -10.96 -4.68 2.15
C TRP A 60 -10.37 -3.38 1.62
N VAL A 61 -10.02 -2.47 2.53
CA VAL A 61 -9.40 -1.19 2.17
C VAL A 61 -8.04 -1.44 1.51
N VAL A 62 -7.20 -2.25 2.15
CA VAL A 62 -5.83 -2.50 1.68
C VAL A 62 -5.84 -3.26 0.36
N LEU A 63 -6.67 -4.30 0.22
CA LEU A 63 -6.80 -5.06 -1.04
C LEU A 63 -7.32 -4.20 -2.18
N PHE A 64 -8.26 -3.28 -1.92
CA PHE A 64 -8.71 -2.33 -2.93
C PHE A 64 -7.54 -1.45 -3.41
N PHE A 65 -6.84 -0.79 -2.48
CA PHE A 65 -5.78 0.14 -2.84
C PHE A 65 -4.61 -0.54 -3.55
N ILE A 66 -4.19 -1.75 -3.13
CA ILE A 66 -3.13 -2.48 -3.85
C ILE A 66 -3.63 -3.08 -5.16
N GLY A 67 -4.89 -3.55 -5.19
CA GLY A 67 -5.52 -4.16 -6.36
C GLY A 67 -5.58 -3.21 -7.55
N VAL A 68 -5.96 -1.94 -7.33
CA VAL A 68 -6.01 -0.93 -8.40
C VAL A 68 -4.64 -0.54 -8.94
N GLN A 69 -3.54 -0.98 -8.32
CA GLN A 69 -2.19 -0.70 -8.82
C GLN A 69 -1.77 -1.60 -9.97
N PHE A 70 -2.32 -2.81 -10.08
CA PHE A 70 -1.85 -3.83 -11.02
C PHE A 70 -2.19 -3.51 -12.48
N LEU A 71 -3.41 -3.06 -12.77
CA LEU A 71 -3.81 -2.77 -14.15
C LEU A 71 -2.97 -1.63 -14.77
N PRO A 72 -2.80 -0.46 -14.13
CA PRO A 72 -1.95 0.57 -14.69
C PRO A 72 -0.47 0.16 -14.77
N ALA A 73 0.04 -0.61 -13.80
CA ALA A 73 1.40 -1.14 -13.86
C ALA A 73 1.59 -2.04 -15.08
N PHE A 74 0.61 -2.89 -15.38
CA PHE A 74 0.63 -3.76 -16.56
C PHE A 74 0.59 -2.97 -17.87
N LEU A 75 -0.33 -2.02 -18.01
CA LEU A 75 -0.44 -1.18 -19.21
C LEU A 75 0.82 -0.33 -19.47
N MET A 76 1.48 0.13 -18.40
CA MET A 76 2.77 0.81 -18.53
C MET A 76 3.89 -0.13 -18.99
N MET A 77 3.84 -1.40 -18.58
CA MET A 77 4.83 -2.40 -18.97
C MET A 77 4.69 -2.81 -20.44
N THR A 78 3.46 -2.81 -20.98
CA THR A 78 3.19 -3.10 -22.40
C THR A 78 3.36 -1.88 -23.31
N GLY A 79 3.62 -0.69 -22.75
CA GLY A 79 3.73 0.56 -23.50
C GLY A 79 2.39 1.13 -23.97
N GLU A 80 1.27 0.58 -23.48
CA GLU A 80 -0.09 1.02 -23.84
C GLU A 80 -0.55 2.24 -23.02
N ALA A 81 0.17 2.60 -21.97
CA ALA A 81 -0.12 3.77 -21.14
C ALA A 81 1.15 4.44 -20.60
N GLU A 82 1.11 5.77 -20.50
CA GLU A 82 2.08 6.56 -19.76
C GLU A 82 1.46 7.16 -18.51
N SER A 83 2.18 7.13 -17.39
CA SER A 83 1.73 7.75 -16.16
C SER A 83 2.88 8.30 -15.34
N ARG A 84 2.64 9.46 -14.70
CA ARG A 84 3.55 10.04 -13.71
C ARG A 84 3.47 9.32 -12.37
N THR A 85 2.42 8.54 -12.13
CA THR A 85 2.28 7.70 -10.94
C THR A 85 3.21 6.49 -11.03
N ASN A 86 3.93 6.20 -9.94
CA ASN A 86 4.88 5.10 -9.89
C ASN A 86 4.24 3.84 -9.28
N TYR A 87 3.45 3.12 -10.09
CA TYR A 87 2.70 1.95 -9.63
C TYR A 87 3.61 0.81 -9.13
N PHE A 88 4.79 0.63 -9.73
CA PHE A 88 5.78 -0.34 -9.26
C PHE A 88 6.35 0.03 -7.89
N ALA A 89 6.50 1.32 -7.58
CA ALA A 89 6.88 1.76 -6.24
C ALA A 89 5.82 1.43 -5.18
N HIS A 90 4.54 1.50 -5.54
CA HIS A 90 3.43 1.13 -4.64
C HIS A 90 3.43 -0.37 -4.36
N ILE A 91 3.58 -1.20 -5.39
CA ILE A 91 3.66 -2.66 -5.24
C ILE A 91 4.90 -3.05 -4.42
N GLY A 92 6.07 -2.51 -4.76
CA GLY A 92 7.30 -2.76 -4.01
C GLY A 92 7.25 -2.25 -2.57
N GLY A 93 6.58 -1.12 -2.34
CA GLY A 93 6.32 -0.57 -1.01
C GLY A 93 5.47 -1.51 -0.18
N PHE A 94 4.35 -1.99 -0.73
CA PHE A 94 3.47 -2.96 -0.09
C PHE A 94 4.20 -4.27 0.25
N LEU A 95 4.97 -4.83 -0.68
CA LEU A 95 5.78 -6.03 -0.44
C LEU A 95 6.87 -5.78 0.62
N GLY A 96 7.40 -4.56 0.67
CA GLY A 96 8.32 -4.12 1.71
C GLY A 96 7.75 -4.19 3.13
N ALA A 97 6.42 -4.27 3.28
CA ALA A 97 5.80 -4.51 4.58
C ALA A 97 6.24 -5.83 5.23
N LEU A 98 6.66 -6.84 4.45
CA LEU A 98 7.09 -8.12 4.98
C LEU A 98 8.28 -7.98 5.95
N PHE A 99 9.12 -6.96 5.77
CA PHE A 99 10.24 -6.64 6.66
C PHE A 99 9.78 -6.29 8.09
N ILE A 100 8.50 -6.00 8.33
CA ILE A 100 7.97 -5.76 9.67
C ILE A 100 8.24 -6.96 10.60
N HIS A 101 8.27 -8.18 10.06
CA HIS A 101 8.54 -9.40 10.83
C HIS A 101 9.93 -9.42 11.46
N LEU A 102 10.91 -8.69 10.89
CA LEU A 102 12.25 -8.56 11.49
C LEU A 102 12.25 -7.72 12.77
N PHE A 103 11.23 -6.89 12.96
CA PHE A 103 11.11 -5.97 14.09
C PHE A 103 10.03 -6.39 15.09
N LEU A 104 9.24 -7.41 14.76
CA LEU A 104 8.22 -7.95 15.66
C LEU A 104 8.86 -8.84 16.72
N ARG A 105 8.51 -8.61 17.98
CA ARG A 105 8.79 -9.55 19.07
C ARG A 105 7.73 -10.66 19.02
N PRO A 106 8.10 -11.92 18.74
CA PRO A 106 7.13 -12.99 18.55
C PRO A 106 6.19 -13.17 19.74
N GLU A 107 6.71 -13.00 20.97
CA GLU A 107 5.94 -13.18 22.20
C GLU A 107 4.89 -12.09 22.37
N ALA A 108 5.21 -10.84 22.01
CA ALA A 108 4.28 -9.73 22.10
C ALA A 108 3.18 -9.83 21.04
N PHE A 109 3.55 -10.23 19.82
CA PHE A 109 2.60 -10.41 18.73
C PHE A 109 1.65 -11.60 18.99
N ALA A 110 2.16 -12.71 19.50
CA ALA A 110 1.34 -13.88 19.86
C ALA A 110 0.31 -13.55 20.95
N ARG A 111 0.71 -12.80 21.99
CA ARG A 111 -0.21 -12.31 23.04
C ARG A 111 -1.29 -11.39 22.48
N TYR A 112 -0.89 -10.44 21.62
CA TYR A 112 -1.86 -9.57 20.96
C TYR A 112 -2.89 -10.38 20.16
N MET A 113 -2.46 -11.38 19.38
CA MET A 113 -3.36 -12.21 18.59
C MET A 113 -4.27 -13.10 19.45
N SER A 114 -3.81 -13.57 20.62
CA SER A 114 -4.67 -14.32 21.55
C SER A 114 -5.75 -13.46 22.20
N ASP A 115 -5.47 -12.18 22.45
CA ASP A 115 -6.43 -11.25 23.08
C ASP A 115 -7.51 -10.76 22.10
N VAL A 116 -7.19 -10.72 20.80
CA VAL A 116 -8.11 -10.28 19.74
C VAL A 116 -8.99 -11.43 19.23
N GLY A 117 -8.54 -12.68 19.38
CA GLY A 117 -9.23 -13.88 18.89
C GLY A 117 -10.37 -14.42 19.75
N VAL A 118 -11.02 -13.59 20.58
CA VAL A 118 -12.20 -13.97 21.41
C VAL A 118 -13.50 -13.52 20.76
#